data_AF-A0A848YJM0-F1
#
_entry.id   AF-A0A848YJM0-F1
#
_cell.length_a   1.000
_cell.length_b   1.000
_cell.length_c   1.000
_cell.angle_alpha   90.00
_cell.angle_beta   90.00
_cell.angle_gamma   90.00
#
_symmetry.space_group_name_H-M   'P 1'
#
loop_
_entity.id
_entity.type
_entity.pdbx_description
1 polymer ?
#
loop_
_entity_poly.entity_id
_entity_poly.type
_entity_poly.pdbx_seq_one_letter_code
_entity_poly.pdbx_strand_id
1 'polypeptide(L)' 'MGFKFDGDPNIWKIVDNKLYLNLSKPIQTHWEGDQSNFIQTANTNWVKIKDAEPASLQK' A
#
# COMPACT_ATOMS: atom_id res chain seq x y z
N MET A 1 -11.58 -2.50 -9.57
CA MET A 1 -10.45 -3.44 -9.71
C MET A 1 -9.48 -3.20 -8.57
N GLY A 2 -9.02 -4.25 -7.89
CA GLY A 2 -8.07 -4.13 -6.78
C GLY A 2 -7.04 -5.27 -6.84
N PHE A 3 -5.80 -4.95 -6.50
CA PHE A 3 -4.71 -5.91 -6.41
C PHE A 3 -4.12 -5.85 -5.00
N LYS A 4 -3.72 -7.01 -4.47
CA LYS A 4 -2.91 -7.11 -3.26
C LYS A 4 -1.52 -7.57 -3.71
N PHE A 5 -0.49 -6.87 -3.26
CA PHE A 5 0.91 -7.16 -3.60
C PHE A 5 1.71 -7.36 -2.32
N ASP A 6 2.72 -8.22 -2.38
CA ASP A 6 3.74 -8.30 -1.32
C ASP A 6 4.64 -7.07 -1.37
N GLY A 7 5.10 -6.61 -0.20
CA GLY A 7 6.09 -5.54 -0.09
C GLY A 7 7.51 -6.09 -0.14
N ASP A 8 8.45 -5.32 -0.70
CA ASP A 8 9.88 -5.64 -0.62
C ASP A 8 10.41 -5.23 0.77
N PRO A 9 10.95 -6.17 1.57
CA PRO A 9 11.47 -5.85 2.90
C PRO A 9 12.69 -4.92 2.89
N ASN A 10 13.33 -4.70 1.74
CA ASN A 10 14.44 -3.76 1.59
C ASN A 10 13.98 -2.35 1.21
N ILE A 11 12.70 -2.17 0.83
CA ILE A 11 12.14 -0.90 0.40
C ILE A 11 11.05 -0.47 1.39
N TRP A 12 11.48 0.19 2.45
CA TRP A 12 10.62 0.54 3.57
C TRP A 12 10.79 1.97 4.05
N LYS A 13 9.81 2.44 4.83
CA LYS A 13 9.88 3.69 5.58
C LYS A 13 9.06 3.59 6.85
N ILE A 14 9.52 4.24 7.92
CA ILE A 14 8.73 4.43 9.13
C ILE A 14 8.07 5.81 9.06
N VAL A 15 6.75 5.86 9.26
CA VAL A 15 5.94 7.10 9.33
C VAL A 15 5.03 6.98 10.53
N ASP A 16 5.05 7.95 11.43
CA ASP A 16 4.25 7.97 12.66
C ASP A 16 4.31 6.64 13.43
N ASN A 17 5.53 6.13 13.62
CA ASN A 17 5.82 4.87 14.31
C ASN A 17 5.18 3.61 13.67
N LYS A 18 4.85 3.66 12.37
CA LYS A 18 4.37 2.52 11.58
C LYS A 18 5.34 2.20 10.44
N LEU A 19 5.62 0.92 10.24
CA LEU A 19 6.43 0.40 9.14
C LEU A 19 5.58 0.24 7.88
N TYR A 20 5.99 0.88 6.79
CA TYR A 20 5.42 0.71 5.46
C TYR A 20 6.44 0.03 4.56
N LEU A 21 6.01 -1.02 3.84
CA LEU A 21 6.78 -1.70 2.81
C LEU A 21 6.23 -1.32 1.44
N ASN A 22 7.11 -1.01 0.48
CA ASN A 22 6.73 -0.75 -0.90
C ASN A 22 7.21 -1.87 -1.83
N LEU A 23 6.54 -2.04 -2.98
CA LEU A 23 6.82 -3.11 -3.94
C LEU A 23 8.17 -2.95 -4.66
N SER A 24 8.61 -1.71 -4.89
CA SER A 24 9.83 -1.40 -5.64
C SER A 24 10.28 0.03 -5.39
N LYS A 25 11.53 0.35 -5.79
CA LYS A 25 12.07 1.71 -5.63
C LYS A 25 11.28 2.79 -6.38
N PRO A 26 10.85 2.60 -7.65
CA PRO A 26 10.00 3.59 -8.33
C PRO A 26 8.66 3.83 -7.62
N ILE A 27 8.04 2.79 -7.08
CA ILE A 27 6.78 2.92 -6.32
C ILE A 27 7.00 3.67 -5.02
N GLN A 28 8.10 3.41 -4.31
CA GLN A 28 8.47 4.19 -3.13
C GLN A 28 8.62 5.67 -3.47
N THR A 29 9.37 6.02 -4.52
CA THR A 29 9.56 7.41 -4.95
C THR A 29 8.22 8.09 -5.25
N HIS A 30 7.30 7.39 -5.94
CA HIS A 30 5.97 7.91 -6.21
C HIS A 30 5.16 8.12 -4.93
N TRP A 31 5.16 7.12 -4.03
CA TRP A 31 4.46 7.18 -2.75
C TRP A 31 4.98 8.30 -1.86
N GLU A 32 6.30 8.55 -1.83
CA GLU A 32 6.91 9.64 -1.07
C GLU A 32 6.49 11.02 -1.56
N GLY A 33 6.10 11.16 -2.83
CA GLY A 33 5.64 12.42 -3.41
C GLY A 33 4.29 12.91 -2.88
N ASP A 34 3.44 12.01 -2.38
CA ASP A 34 2.12 12.36 -1.80
C ASP A 34 1.73 11.38 -0.67
N GLN A 35 2.68 11.13 0.22
CA GLN A 35 2.62 10.07 1.23
C GLN A 35 1.37 10.16 2.12
N SER A 36 1.02 11.36 2.59
CA SER A 36 -0.12 11.57 3.50
C SER A 36 -1.44 11.17 2.84
N ASN A 37 -1.66 11.60 1.59
CA ASN A 37 -2.86 11.28 0.84
C ASN A 37 -2.95 9.78 0.52
N PHE A 38 -1.84 9.16 0.13
CA PHE A 38 -1.81 7.72 -0.13
C PHE A 38 -2.09 6.89 1.12
N ILE A 39 -1.56 7.27 2.29
CA ILE A 39 -1.86 6.60 3.56
C ILE A 39 -3.36 6.75 3.90
N GLN A 40 -3.93 7.95 3.76
CA GLN A 40 -5.35 8.18 4.02
C GLN A 40 -6.25 7.35 3.09
N THR A 41 -5.92 7.34 1.80
CA THR A 41 -6.63 6.58 0.77
C THR A 41 -6.51 5.07 1.05
N ALA A 42 -5.32 4.60 1.40
CA ALA A 42 -5.08 3.20 1.75
C ALA A 42 -5.91 2.78 2.98
N ASN A 43 -5.93 3.57 4.04
CA ASN A 43 -6.75 3.29 5.23
C ASN A 43 -8.24 3.18 4.90
N THR A 44 -8.74 4.07 4.03
CA THR A 44 -10.14 4.07 3.59
C THR A 44 -10.48 2.82 2.76
N ASN A 45 -9.57 2.44 1.86
CA ASN A 45 -9.77 1.29 0.98
C ASN A 45 -9.60 -0.04 1.71
N TRP A 46 -8.66 -0.11 2.66
CA TRP A 46 -8.33 -1.34 3.37
C TRP A 46 -9.53 -1.93 4.10
N VAL A 47 -10.36 -1.09 4.75
CA VAL A 47 -11.58 -1.53 5.44
C VAL A 47 -12.53 -2.28 4.50
N LYS A 48 -12.52 -1.97 3.20
CA LYS A 48 -13.41 -2.59 2.19
C LYS A 48 -12.87 -3.90 1.63
N ILE A 49 -11.55 -4.10 1.65
CA ILE A 49 -10.91 -5.22 0.92
C ILE A 49 -10.10 -6.17 1.80
N LYS A 50 -9.91 -5.87 3.09
CA LYS A 50 -9.07 -6.68 3.99
C LYS A 50 -9.47 -8.16 4.01
N ASP A 51 -10.78 -8.44 4.02
CA ASP A 51 -11.35 -9.79 4.11
C ASP A 51 -11.68 -10.39 2.73
N ALA A 52 -11.46 -9.64 1.63
CA ALA A 52 -11.72 -10.12 0.29
C ALA A 52 -10.55 -10.94 -0.26
N GLU A 53 -10.84 -12.09 -0.88
CA GLU A 53 -9.86 -12.88 -1.62
C GLU A 53 -9.29 -12.07 -2.80
N PRO A 54 -7.97 -12.05 -3.06
CA PRO A 54 -7.37 -11.27 -4.13
C PRO A 54 -8.03 -11.51 -5.50
N ALA A 55 -8.37 -12.77 -5.81
CA ALA A 55 -9.03 -13.15 -7.06
C ALA A 55 -10.40 -12.45 -7.24
N SER A 56 -11.11 -12.19 -6.14
CA SER A 56 -12.43 -11.53 -6.20
C SER A 56 -12.35 -10.02 -6.52
N LEU A 57 -11.16 -9.41 -6.39
CA LEU A 57 -10.92 -7.99 -6.63
C LEU A 57 -10.49 -7.70 -8.08
N GLN A 58 -10.07 -8.74 -8.81
CA GLN A 58 -9.66 -8.69 -10.21
C GLN A 58 -10.89 -8.95 -11.09
N LYS A 59 -11.60 -7.89 -11.47
CA LYS A 59 -12.75 -7.93 -12.38
C LYS A 59 -12.42 -7.26 -13.70
#